data_AF-A0A522F2Q7-F1
#
_entry.id   AF-A0A522F2Q7-F1
#
_cell.length_a   1.000
_cell.length_b   1.000
_cell.length_c   1.000
_cell.angle_alpha   90.00
_cell.angle_beta   90.00
_cell.angle_gamma   90.00
#
_symmetry.space_group_name_H-M   'P 1'
#
loop_
_entity.id
_entity.type
_entity.pdbx_description
1 polymer ?
#
loop_
_entity_poly.entity_id
_entity_poly.type
_entity_poly.pdbx_seq_one_letter_code
_entity_poly.pdbx_strand_id
1 'polypeptide(L)'
;MKTSEIEAGTDNFKENSKRKRNLRIGLVPLFILSLLILSTNVTFAHCDTMDGPLIKDAMQAIGQNNVNYALKWVSSENETEIKNVFNLMMKVRVLSPEAKDIAEKYFFETLVRIHRSGEGVPFTGVKPHGTPIDEKILAADKSIEIGNLSPLKDMVAKDILPELTKRFDKVMSLKNFNVNNVLEGREYIEAYVQFFKFAEGEEEGHATAQHGGDGHTMAAGHAAHIPWVLSGLFFITTLLFGGLFLRKQ
;
A
#
# COMPACT_ATOMS: atom_id res chain seq x y z
N MET A 1 -94.49 -17.75 4.36
CA MET A 1 -94.93 -19.16 4.27
C MET A 1 -94.08 -19.82 3.19
N LYS A 2 -93.38 -20.92 3.55
CA LYS A 2 -92.35 -21.75 2.84
C LYS A 2 -92.25 -21.63 1.31
N THR A 3 -91.07 -21.70 0.69
CA THR A 3 -90.24 -22.91 0.46
C THR A 3 -88.81 -22.52 -0.02
N SER A 4 -87.72 -22.93 0.64
CA SER A 4 -86.75 -24.00 0.30
C SER A 4 -86.03 -23.92 -1.06
N GLU A 5 -84.69 -23.86 -1.04
CA GLU A 5 -83.71 -24.58 -1.91
C GLU A 5 -82.28 -24.16 -1.47
N ILE A 6 -81.54 -25.02 -0.74
CA ILE A 6 -80.49 -25.98 -1.18
C ILE A 6 -79.19 -25.32 -1.65
N GLU A 7 -78.11 -25.70 -0.95
CA GLU A 7 -76.70 -25.36 -1.17
C GLU A 7 -76.18 -25.71 -2.58
N ALA A 8 -75.27 -24.88 -3.08
CA ALA A 8 -74.15 -25.35 -3.89
C ALA A 8 -72.96 -24.41 -3.67
N GLY A 9 -71.96 -24.92 -2.93
CA GLY A 9 -70.68 -24.26 -2.75
C GLY A 9 -70.01 -23.98 -4.10
N THR A 10 -69.55 -22.74 -4.29
CA THR A 10 -68.67 -22.36 -5.39
C THR A 10 -67.26 -22.19 -4.84
N ASP A 11 -66.62 -23.31 -4.57
CA ASP A 11 -65.17 -23.38 -4.38
C ASP A 11 -64.53 -23.21 -5.78
N ASN A 12 -64.15 -21.99 -6.12
CA ASN A 12 -63.38 -21.68 -7.33
C ASN A 12 -62.71 -20.30 -7.22
N PHE A 13 -61.76 -20.18 -6.28
CA PHE A 13 -60.77 -19.10 -6.35
C PHE A 13 -59.44 -19.64 -6.89
N LYS A 14 -59.35 -19.57 -8.22
CA LYS A 14 -58.13 -19.44 -9.04
C LYS A 14 -56.82 -19.87 -8.40
N GLU A 15 -56.43 -21.06 -8.81
CA GLU A 15 -55.08 -21.46 -9.18
C GLU A 15 -54.24 -20.30 -9.77
N ASN A 16 -52.93 -20.39 -9.50
CA ASN A 16 -51.83 -19.86 -10.32
C ASN A 16 -51.20 -18.49 -9.95
N SER A 17 -50.78 -18.33 -8.70
CA SER A 17 -49.64 -17.43 -8.38
C SER A 17 -48.32 -18.20 -8.53
N LYS A 18 -47.85 -18.29 -9.77
CA LYS A 18 -46.51 -18.80 -10.14
C LYS A 18 -45.41 -18.03 -9.39
N ARG A 19 -44.88 -18.69 -8.37
CA ARG A 19 -43.47 -18.81 -7.95
C ARG A 19 -42.44 -18.06 -8.85
N LYS A 20 -42.43 -16.73 -8.83
CA LYS A 20 -41.27 -15.93 -9.27
C LYS A 20 -40.28 -15.89 -8.11
N ARG A 21 -39.44 -16.92 -8.02
CA ARG A 21 -38.22 -16.85 -7.21
C ARG A 21 -37.33 -15.77 -7.83
N ASN A 22 -37.15 -14.69 -7.11
CA ASN A 22 -36.32 -13.55 -7.48
C ASN A 22 -34.86 -14.00 -7.65
N LEU A 23 -34.49 -14.39 -8.87
CA LEU A 23 -33.12 -14.71 -9.29
C LEU A 23 -32.34 -13.41 -9.53
N ARG A 24 -32.16 -12.60 -8.48
CA ARG A 24 -31.39 -11.34 -8.54
C ARG A 24 -30.43 -11.16 -7.35
N ILE A 25 -29.86 -12.25 -6.82
CA ILE A 25 -28.93 -12.19 -5.66
C ILE A 25 -27.52 -12.72 -6.02
N GLY A 26 -27.30 -13.21 -7.24
CA GLY A 26 -26.02 -13.83 -7.62
C GLY A 26 -24.90 -12.89 -8.11
N LEU A 27 -25.19 -11.61 -8.41
CA LEU A 27 -24.22 -10.73 -9.06
C LEU A 27 -23.48 -9.76 -8.12
N VAL A 28 -24.07 -9.43 -6.97
CA VAL A 28 -23.45 -8.51 -5.98
C VAL A 28 -22.18 -9.07 -5.32
N PRO A 29 -22.13 -10.35 -4.86
CA PRO A 29 -20.90 -10.88 -4.26
C PRO A 29 -19.78 -11.07 -5.29
N LEU A 30 -20.13 -11.33 -6.56
CA LEU A 30 -19.15 -11.45 -7.65
C LEU A 30 -18.51 -10.10 -8.00
N PHE A 31 -19.26 -9.01 -7.90
CA PHE A 31 -18.77 -7.65 -8.15
C PHE A 31 -17.85 -7.15 -7.03
N ILE A 32 -18.18 -7.45 -5.76
CA ILE A 32 -17.31 -7.14 -4.61
C ILE A 32 -16.02 -7.97 -4.66
N LEU A 33 -16.09 -9.26 -5.02
CA LEU A 33 -14.91 -10.09 -5.22
C LEU A 33 -14.06 -9.58 -6.40
N SER A 34 -14.68 -9.13 -7.49
CA SER A 34 -13.98 -8.53 -8.64
C SER A 34 -13.29 -7.22 -8.28
N LEU A 35 -13.90 -6.36 -7.44
CA LEU A 35 -13.28 -5.11 -6.98
C LEU A 35 -12.07 -5.35 -6.05
N LEU A 36 -12.05 -6.45 -5.30
CA LEU A 36 -10.89 -6.85 -4.48
C LEU A 36 -9.70 -7.38 -5.31
N ILE A 37 -9.96 -7.87 -6.54
CA ILE A 37 -8.90 -8.39 -7.44
C ILE A 37 -8.33 -7.28 -8.34
N LEU A 38 -9.03 -6.14 -8.48
CA LEU A 38 -8.65 -5.03 -9.36
C LEU A 38 -7.83 -3.92 -8.67
N SER A 39 -7.55 -4.03 -7.37
CA SER A 39 -6.56 -3.16 -6.71
C SER A 39 -5.15 -3.63 -7.03
N THR A 40 -4.72 -3.48 -8.28
CA THR A 40 -3.30 -3.52 -8.65
C THR A 40 -2.64 -2.26 -8.12
N ASN A 41 -2.45 -2.18 -6.79
CA ASN A 41 -1.52 -1.19 -6.25
C ASN A 41 -0.14 -1.65 -6.71
N VAL A 42 0.42 -0.94 -7.70
CA VAL A 42 1.73 -1.23 -8.28
C VAL A 42 2.76 -0.72 -7.27
N THR A 43 2.85 -1.42 -6.17
CA THR A 43 3.65 -1.00 -5.02
C THR A 43 5.10 -1.39 -5.24
N PHE A 44 5.93 -0.42 -5.63
CA PHE A 44 7.40 -0.42 -5.52
C PHE A 44 8.05 -1.81 -5.55
N ALA A 45 7.78 -2.56 -6.61
CA ALA A 45 8.07 -3.99 -6.65
C ALA A 45 9.57 -4.29 -6.77
N HIS A 46 10.44 -3.27 -6.85
CA HIS A 46 11.88 -3.50 -6.82
C HIS A 46 12.49 -3.44 -5.42
N CYS A 47 11.79 -2.91 -4.40
CA CYS A 47 12.28 -2.93 -3.01
C CYS A 47 12.41 -4.34 -2.43
N ASP A 48 11.65 -5.32 -2.93
CA ASP A 48 11.74 -6.72 -2.48
C ASP A 48 12.71 -7.57 -3.32
N THR A 49 13.46 -6.97 -4.25
CA THR A 49 14.43 -7.68 -5.09
C THR A 49 15.83 -7.65 -4.48
N MET A 50 16.64 -8.69 -4.76
CA MET A 50 18.06 -8.73 -4.38
C MET A 50 18.89 -7.58 -4.99
N ASP A 51 18.46 -7.04 -6.13
CA ASP A 51 19.10 -5.91 -6.81
C ASP A 51 18.50 -4.55 -6.41
N GLY A 52 17.51 -4.58 -5.51
CA GLY A 52 16.71 -3.44 -5.08
C GLY A 52 17.45 -2.49 -4.14
N PRO A 53 16.96 -1.24 -4.01
CA PRO A 53 17.58 -0.21 -3.18
C PRO A 53 17.60 -0.60 -1.70
N LEU A 54 16.54 -1.25 -1.21
CA LEU A 54 16.46 -1.75 0.17
C LEU A 54 17.58 -2.76 0.49
N ILE A 55 17.79 -3.75 -0.38
CA ILE A 55 18.83 -4.77 -0.19
C ILE A 55 20.22 -4.18 -0.40
N LYS A 56 20.40 -3.25 -1.34
CA LYS A 56 21.67 -2.51 -1.51
C LYS A 56 22.07 -1.77 -0.23
N ASP A 57 21.14 -1.06 0.40
CA ASP A 57 21.39 -0.40 1.68
C ASP A 57 21.60 -1.40 2.84
N ALA A 58 20.93 -2.56 2.82
CA ALA A 58 21.17 -3.64 3.78
C ALA A 58 22.59 -4.22 3.65
N MET A 59 23.08 -4.42 2.43
CA MET A 59 24.45 -4.83 2.14
C MET A 59 25.46 -3.77 2.56
N GLN A 60 25.14 -2.48 2.36
CA GLN A 60 25.96 -1.38 2.86
C GLN A 60 25.99 -1.35 4.39
N ALA A 61 24.85 -1.57 5.05
CA ALA A 61 24.73 -1.67 6.51
C ALA A 61 25.66 -2.75 7.07
N ILE A 62 25.64 -3.92 6.43
CA ILE A 62 26.52 -5.05 6.72
C ILE A 62 27.99 -4.64 6.56
N GLY A 63 28.37 -4.10 5.41
CA GLY A 63 29.76 -3.79 5.07
C GLY A 63 30.37 -2.72 5.98
N GLN A 64 29.54 -1.78 6.45
CA GLN A 64 29.93 -0.70 7.35
C GLN A 64 29.67 -1.00 8.83
N ASN A 65 29.12 -2.18 9.15
CA ASN A 65 28.62 -2.53 10.49
C ASN A 65 27.75 -1.40 11.10
N ASN A 66 26.90 -0.79 10.28
CA ASN A 66 26.04 0.33 10.66
C ASN A 66 24.61 0.06 10.19
N VAL A 67 23.75 -0.40 11.08
CA VAL A 67 22.35 -0.73 10.78
C VAL A 67 21.53 0.47 10.27
N ASN A 68 21.98 1.71 10.53
CA ASN A 68 21.22 2.91 10.17
C ASN A 68 21.02 3.06 8.65
N TYR A 69 21.91 2.49 7.82
CA TYR A 69 21.68 2.41 6.37
C TYR A 69 20.37 1.69 6.03
N ALA A 70 19.99 0.66 6.79
CA ALA A 70 18.75 -0.09 6.60
C ALA A 70 17.55 0.51 7.36
N LEU A 71 17.76 1.12 8.53
CA LEU A 71 16.66 1.61 9.39
C LEU A 71 15.81 2.72 8.76
N LYS A 72 16.37 3.49 7.84
CA LYS A 72 15.64 4.54 7.11
C LYS A 72 14.45 4.00 6.30
N TRP A 73 14.47 2.71 5.96
CA TRP A 73 13.44 2.05 5.15
C TRP A 73 12.27 1.48 5.95
N VAL A 74 12.34 1.51 7.29
CA VAL A 74 11.31 0.96 8.17
C VAL A 74 10.80 2.03 9.12
N SER A 75 9.57 1.86 9.58
CA SER A 75 8.97 2.75 10.57
C SER A 75 9.69 2.67 11.92
N SER A 76 9.54 3.70 12.76
CA SER A 76 10.16 3.78 14.09
C SER A 76 9.80 2.59 14.99
N GLU A 77 8.59 2.07 14.86
CA GLU A 77 8.06 0.99 15.70
C GLU A 77 8.78 -0.33 15.43
N ASN A 78 9.30 -0.51 14.20
CA ASN A 78 9.98 -1.72 13.77
C ASN A 78 11.51 -1.67 13.95
N GLU A 79 12.08 -0.54 14.42
CA GLU A 79 13.53 -0.39 14.56
C GLU A 79 14.15 -1.46 15.46
N THR A 80 13.51 -1.75 16.60
CA THR A 80 14.05 -2.69 17.58
C THR A 80 14.19 -4.09 16.99
N GLU A 81 13.22 -4.54 16.19
CA GLU A 81 13.28 -5.83 15.51
C GLU A 81 14.45 -5.87 14.51
N ILE A 82 14.58 -4.85 13.66
CA ILE A 82 15.67 -4.78 12.67
C ILE A 82 17.04 -4.71 13.35
N LYS A 83 17.20 -3.91 14.41
CA LYS A 83 18.46 -3.84 15.18
C LYS A 83 18.83 -5.19 15.79
N ASN A 84 17.86 -5.90 16.36
CA ASN A 84 18.09 -7.21 16.97
C ASN A 84 18.51 -8.25 15.93
N VAL A 85 17.80 -8.32 14.80
CA VAL A 85 18.12 -9.27 13.72
C VAL A 85 19.46 -8.93 13.08
N PHE A 86 19.76 -7.65 12.84
CA PHE A 86 21.07 -7.22 12.34
C PHE A 86 22.20 -7.65 13.27
N ASN A 87 22.07 -7.38 14.57
CA ASN A 87 23.08 -7.77 15.56
C ASN A 87 23.28 -9.28 15.65
N LEU A 88 22.20 -10.07 15.57
CA LEU A 88 22.27 -11.53 15.56
C LEU A 88 22.95 -12.04 14.28
N MET A 89 22.53 -11.53 13.12
CA MET A 89 23.14 -11.86 11.83
C MET A 89 24.64 -11.54 11.83
N MET A 90 25.05 -10.37 12.34
CA MET A 90 26.46 -9.98 12.42
C MET A 90 27.30 -10.91 13.29
N LYS A 91 26.70 -11.54 14.31
CA LYS A 91 27.36 -12.55 15.15
C LYS A 91 27.45 -13.92 14.48
N VAL A 92 26.40 -14.34 13.76
CA VAL A 92 26.31 -15.68 13.15
C VAL A 92 27.08 -15.75 11.83
N ARG A 93 27.09 -14.67 11.04
CA ARG A 93 27.69 -14.63 9.70
C ARG A 93 29.18 -14.97 9.63
N VAL A 94 29.89 -14.90 10.76
CA VAL A 94 31.34 -15.12 10.84
C VAL A 94 31.69 -16.57 11.15
N LEU A 95 30.72 -17.44 11.44
CA LEU A 95 30.96 -18.81 11.89
C LEU A 95 31.36 -19.75 10.73
N SER A 96 30.74 -19.61 9.56
CA SER A 96 31.08 -20.35 8.33
C SER A 96 30.48 -19.65 7.11
N PRO A 97 30.89 -20.01 5.87
CA PRO A 97 30.25 -19.53 4.65
C PRO A 97 28.73 -19.82 4.61
N GLU A 98 28.30 -21.01 5.02
CA GLU A 98 26.88 -21.39 5.06
C GLU A 98 26.12 -20.60 6.13
N ALA A 99 26.76 -20.35 7.29
CA ALA A 99 26.19 -19.52 8.34
C ALA A 99 26.01 -18.06 7.88
N LYS A 100 26.95 -17.54 7.08
CA LYS A 100 26.82 -16.23 6.43
C LYS A 100 25.59 -16.19 5.53
N ASP A 101 25.45 -17.15 4.62
CA ASP A 101 24.36 -17.17 3.64
C ASP A 101 22.99 -17.23 4.34
N ILE A 102 22.84 -18.10 5.34
CA ILE A 102 21.58 -18.22 6.10
C ILE A 102 21.31 -16.97 6.93
N ALA A 103 22.32 -16.40 7.59
CA ALA A 103 22.14 -15.24 8.45
C ALA A 103 21.81 -13.97 7.64
N GLU A 104 22.52 -13.72 6.54
CA GLU A 104 22.24 -12.60 5.64
C GLU A 104 20.86 -12.75 5.00
N LYS A 105 20.51 -13.95 4.50
CA LYS A 105 19.19 -14.23 3.96
C LYS A 105 18.08 -13.95 4.97
N TYR A 106 18.23 -14.41 6.22
CA TYR A 106 17.24 -14.16 7.27
C TYR A 106 17.07 -12.65 7.56
N PHE A 107 18.16 -11.89 7.57
CA PHE A 107 18.11 -10.44 7.73
C PHE A 107 17.39 -9.76 6.55
N PHE A 108 17.71 -10.12 5.31
CA PHE A 108 17.07 -9.58 4.11
C PHE A 108 15.57 -9.90 4.06
N GLU A 109 15.17 -11.15 4.30
CA GLU A 109 13.76 -11.55 4.34
C GLU A 109 13.00 -10.79 5.43
N THR A 110 13.60 -10.61 6.61
CA THR A 110 12.98 -9.84 7.70
C THR A 110 12.80 -8.38 7.33
N LEU A 111 13.84 -7.75 6.77
CA LEU A 111 13.81 -6.35 6.36
C LEU A 111 12.76 -6.11 5.27
N VAL A 112 12.75 -6.95 4.23
CA VAL A 112 11.77 -6.87 3.15
C VAL A 112 10.36 -7.09 3.68
N ARG A 113 10.14 -8.09 4.54
CA ARG A 113 8.81 -8.34 5.14
C ARG A 113 8.27 -7.13 5.86
N ILE A 114 9.10 -6.48 6.70
CA ILE A 114 8.69 -5.31 7.47
C ILE A 114 8.44 -4.12 6.55
N HIS A 115 9.33 -3.88 5.58
CA HIS A 115 9.17 -2.80 4.62
C HIS A 115 7.88 -2.93 3.81
N ARG A 116 7.64 -4.11 3.20
CA ARG A 116 6.42 -4.41 2.43
C ARG A 116 5.16 -4.26 3.28
N SER A 117 5.20 -4.69 4.54
CA SER A 117 4.09 -4.48 5.47
C SER A 117 3.82 -3.00 5.73
N GLY A 118 4.86 -2.16 5.79
CA GLY A 118 4.72 -0.70 5.90
C GLY A 118 4.09 -0.05 4.66
N GLU A 119 4.25 -0.67 3.50
CA GLU A 119 3.60 -0.27 2.25
C GLU A 119 2.16 -0.82 2.11
N GLY A 120 1.72 -1.66 3.07
CA GLY A 120 0.41 -2.32 3.02
C GLY A 120 0.35 -3.52 2.07
N VAL A 121 1.50 -4.10 1.71
CA VAL A 121 1.60 -5.16 0.70
C VAL A 121 2.11 -6.46 1.32
N PRO A 122 1.54 -7.62 0.96
CA PRO A 122 2.01 -8.89 1.50
C PRO A 122 3.45 -9.20 1.07
N PHE A 123 4.20 -9.76 2.02
CA PHE A 123 5.51 -10.33 1.76
C PHE A 123 5.39 -11.63 0.95
N THR A 124 6.09 -11.72 -0.17
CA THR A 124 6.07 -12.90 -1.08
C THR A 124 7.48 -13.45 -1.35
N GLY A 125 8.38 -13.27 -0.38
CA GLY A 125 9.80 -13.62 -0.50
C GLY A 125 10.64 -12.50 -1.10
N VAL A 126 11.96 -12.58 -0.90
CA VAL A 126 12.93 -11.72 -1.59
C VAL A 126 13.11 -12.25 -3.01
N LYS A 127 12.89 -11.40 -4.02
CA LYS A 127 13.00 -11.78 -5.43
C LYS A 127 14.47 -11.95 -5.82
N PRO A 128 14.81 -12.98 -6.62
CA PRO A 128 16.20 -13.27 -6.96
C PRO A 128 16.84 -12.17 -7.81
N HIS A 129 18.16 -12.23 -7.93
CA HIS A 129 18.90 -11.38 -8.87
C HIS A 129 18.36 -11.51 -10.30
N GLY A 130 18.35 -10.41 -11.03
CA GLY A 130 17.84 -10.37 -12.41
C GLY A 130 16.31 -10.46 -12.52
N THR A 131 15.58 -10.31 -11.41
CA THR A 131 14.12 -10.11 -11.46
C THR A 131 13.83 -8.88 -12.33
N PRO A 132 12.99 -8.98 -13.37
CA PRO A 132 12.66 -7.84 -14.21
C PRO A 132 12.05 -6.70 -13.39
N ILE A 133 12.58 -5.49 -13.58
CA ILE A 133 12.06 -4.25 -13.00
C ILE A 133 11.59 -3.38 -14.15
N ASP A 134 10.50 -2.64 -13.96
CA ASP A 134 9.97 -1.71 -14.94
C ASP A 134 11.04 -0.68 -15.37
N GLU A 135 11.14 -0.42 -16.68
CA GLU A 135 12.18 0.46 -17.23
C GLU A 135 12.07 1.90 -16.69
N LYS A 136 10.85 2.36 -16.41
CA LYS A 136 10.62 3.70 -15.85
C LYS A 136 11.12 3.78 -14.41
N ILE A 137 10.96 2.71 -13.64
CA ILE A 137 11.51 2.59 -12.28
C ILE A 137 13.04 2.65 -12.32
N LEU A 138 13.67 1.88 -13.22
CA LEU A 138 15.12 1.90 -13.40
C LEU A 138 15.61 3.29 -13.83
N ALA A 139 14.86 3.99 -14.70
CA ALA A 139 15.17 5.35 -15.11
C ALA A 139 15.01 6.37 -13.96
N ALA A 140 14.02 6.20 -13.09
CA ALA A 140 13.84 7.03 -11.90
C ALA A 140 15.02 6.87 -10.92
N ASP A 141 15.43 5.63 -10.64
CA ASP A 141 16.63 5.33 -9.86
C ASP A 141 17.88 5.97 -10.48
N LYS A 142 18.05 5.81 -11.79
CA LYS A 142 19.19 6.39 -12.51
C LYS A 142 19.19 7.91 -12.45
N SER A 143 18.01 8.53 -12.51
CA SER A 143 17.86 9.99 -12.43
C SER A 143 18.38 10.54 -11.10
N ILE A 144 18.05 9.85 -9.99
CA ILE A 144 18.57 10.21 -8.66
C ILE A 144 20.07 9.97 -8.58
N GLU A 145 20.57 8.86 -9.13
CA GLU A 145 22.00 8.52 -9.14
C GLU A 145 22.83 9.63 -9.80
N ILE A 146 22.44 10.06 -11.01
CA ILE A 146 23.19 11.06 -11.80
C ILE A 146 22.81 12.51 -11.48
N GLY A 147 21.79 12.72 -10.65
CA GLY A 147 21.34 14.04 -10.22
C GLY A 147 20.62 14.86 -11.29
N ASN A 148 19.97 14.23 -12.27
CA ASN A 148 19.10 14.92 -13.23
C ASN A 148 18.03 13.98 -13.83
N LEU A 149 16.96 14.55 -14.38
CA LEU A 149 15.82 13.83 -14.95
C LEU A 149 16.01 13.32 -16.39
N SER A 150 17.21 13.40 -16.98
CA SER A 150 17.40 12.97 -18.38
C SER A 150 16.98 11.52 -18.67
N PRO A 151 17.14 10.53 -17.77
CA PRO A 151 16.68 9.16 -18.03
C PRO A 151 15.15 9.04 -18.10
N LEU A 152 14.41 9.89 -17.39
CA LEU A 152 12.94 9.85 -17.33
C LEU A 152 12.26 10.73 -18.37
N LYS A 153 12.94 11.76 -18.88
CA LYS A 153 12.33 12.86 -19.63
C LYS A 153 11.51 12.41 -20.85
N ASP A 154 11.96 11.36 -21.54
CA ASP A 154 11.29 10.81 -22.73
C ASP A 154 10.35 9.63 -22.40
N MET A 155 10.29 9.20 -21.13
CA MET A 155 9.43 8.12 -20.63
C MET A 155 8.16 8.63 -19.93
N VAL A 156 8.03 9.94 -19.77
CA VAL A 156 6.91 10.60 -19.09
C VAL A 156 6.23 11.63 -19.98
N ALA A 157 4.95 11.88 -19.72
CA ALA A 157 4.20 12.89 -20.44
C ALA A 157 4.72 14.31 -20.11
N LYS A 158 4.68 15.22 -21.09
CA LYS A 158 5.29 16.56 -20.95
C LYS A 158 4.58 17.43 -19.90
N ASP A 159 3.29 17.19 -19.69
CA ASP A 159 2.44 17.90 -18.73
C ASP A 159 2.77 17.55 -17.27
N ILE A 160 3.31 16.35 -16.98
CA ILE A 160 3.71 15.98 -15.62
C ILE A 160 5.13 16.44 -15.24
N LEU A 161 5.94 16.84 -16.22
CA LEU A 161 7.35 17.23 -16.00
C LEU A 161 7.55 18.30 -14.92
N PRO A 162 6.71 19.35 -14.79
CA PRO A 162 6.90 20.36 -13.73
C PRO A 162 6.78 19.78 -12.32
N GLU A 163 5.76 18.97 -12.04
CA GLU A 163 5.57 18.35 -10.72
C GLU A 163 6.60 17.24 -10.47
N LEU A 164 6.96 16.48 -11.51
CA LEU A 164 8.05 15.49 -11.44
C LEU A 164 9.37 16.16 -11.05
N THR A 165 9.68 17.33 -11.64
CA THR A 165 10.88 18.12 -11.33
C THR A 165 10.87 18.59 -9.88
N LYS A 166 9.75 19.10 -9.39
CA LYS A 166 9.62 19.52 -7.99
C LYS A 166 9.84 18.36 -7.01
N ARG A 167 9.28 17.18 -7.29
CA ARG A 167 9.47 15.98 -6.46
C ARG A 167 10.91 15.48 -6.52
N PHE A 168 11.52 15.49 -7.70
CA PHE A 168 12.93 15.19 -7.88
C PHE A 168 13.84 16.13 -7.08
N ASP A 169 13.62 17.45 -7.18
CA ASP A 169 14.39 18.44 -6.43
C ASP A 169 14.28 18.23 -4.92
N LYS A 170 13.09 17.83 -4.44
CA LYS A 170 12.89 17.45 -3.03
C LYS A 170 13.74 16.24 -2.64
N VAL A 171 13.74 15.18 -3.45
CA VAL A 171 14.62 14.00 -3.23
C VAL A 171 16.09 14.43 -3.19
N MET A 172 16.55 15.21 -4.17
CA MET A 172 17.93 15.66 -4.25
C MET A 172 18.34 16.55 -3.07
N SER A 173 17.44 17.38 -2.57
CA SER A 173 17.68 18.21 -1.38
C SER A 173 17.90 17.41 -0.09
N LEU A 174 17.29 16.22 -0.01
CA LEU A 174 17.37 15.33 1.17
C LEU A 174 18.43 14.24 1.03
N LYS A 175 18.92 13.96 -0.19
CA LYS A 175 19.80 12.82 -0.50
C LYS A 175 21.07 12.75 0.36
N ASN A 176 21.63 13.89 0.75
CA ASN A 176 22.87 13.98 1.52
C ASN A 176 22.64 14.11 3.03
N PHE A 177 21.64 13.41 3.56
CA PHE A 177 21.36 13.34 4.99
C PHE A 177 22.50 12.69 5.78
N ASN A 178 22.56 12.95 7.09
CA ASN A 178 23.48 12.22 7.97
C ASN A 178 22.95 10.80 8.20
N VAL A 179 23.69 9.78 7.77
CA VAL A 179 23.27 8.37 7.93
C VAL A 179 22.94 7.98 9.38
N ASN A 180 23.55 8.63 10.37
CA ASN A 180 23.27 8.37 11.78
C ASN A 180 22.07 9.15 12.33
N ASN A 181 21.50 10.06 11.53
CA ASN A 181 20.19 10.63 11.77
C ASN A 181 19.13 9.85 10.97
N VAL A 182 18.63 8.76 11.58
CA VAL A 182 17.63 7.89 10.94
C VAL A 182 16.35 8.64 10.56
N LEU A 183 16.00 9.71 11.29
CA LEU A 183 14.84 10.54 10.97
C LEU A 183 15.01 11.26 9.63
N GLU A 184 16.15 11.92 9.40
CA GLU A 184 16.45 12.54 8.10
C GLU A 184 16.49 11.48 6.98
N GLY A 185 17.02 10.29 7.29
CA GLY A 185 16.99 9.17 6.35
C GLY A 185 15.56 8.77 5.95
N ARG A 186 14.63 8.74 6.90
CA ARG A 186 13.21 8.45 6.62
C ARG A 186 12.56 9.54 5.79
N GLU A 187 12.86 10.81 6.07
CA GLU A 187 12.38 11.93 5.24
C GLU A 187 12.87 11.80 3.79
N TYR A 188 14.12 11.38 3.60
CA TYR A 188 14.64 11.06 2.27
C TYR A 188 13.87 9.90 1.62
N ILE A 189 13.62 8.80 2.33
CA ILE A 189 12.86 7.66 1.80
C ILE A 189 11.41 8.05 1.47
N GLU A 190 10.77 8.89 2.27
CA GLU A 190 9.43 9.39 1.98
C GLU A 190 9.40 10.19 0.67
N ALA A 191 10.31 11.15 0.51
CA ALA A 191 10.42 11.93 -0.72
C ALA A 191 10.75 11.03 -1.93
N TYR A 192 11.63 10.05 -1.72
CA TYR A 192 11.99 9.05 -2.72
C TYR A 192 10.75 8.27 -3.18
N VAL A 193 9.97 7.69 -2.27
CA VAL A 193 8.74 6.96 -2.61
C VAL A 193 7.73 7.85 -3.34
N GLN A 194 7.53 9.10 -2.87
CA GLN A 194 6.62 10.06 -3.51
C GLN A 194 7.03 10.44 -4.93
N PHE A 195 8.34 10.49 -5.22
CA PHE A 195 8.86 10.74 -6.56
C PHE A 195 8.58 9.55 -7.49
N PHE A 196 8.80 8.32 -7.04
CA PHE A 196 8.58 7.13 -7.86
C PHE A 196 7.10 6.89 -8.15
N LYS A 197 6.23 6.96 -7.14
CA LYS A 197 4.78 6.83 -7.34
C LYS A 197 4.27 7.79 -8.42
N PHE A 198 4.73 9.03 -8.35
CA PHE A 198 4.37 10.04 -9.34
C PHE A 198 4.96 9.74 -10.73
N ALA A 199 6.22 9.31 -10.82
CA ALA A 199 6.84 8.91 -12.10
C ALA A 199 6.10 7.73 -12.75
N GLU A 200 5.71 6.74 -11.95
CA GLU A 200 4.96 5.55 -12.38
C GLU A 200 3.55 5.88 -12.88
N GLY A 201 2.99 7.03 -12.48
CA GLY A 201 1.66 7.49 -12.87
C GLY A 201 0.57 7.16 -11.85
N GLU A 202 0.94 6.84 -10.61
CA GLU A 202 0.00 6.84 -9.51
C GLU A 202 -0.41 8.29 -9.23
N GLU A 203 -1.62 8.67 -9.68
CA GLU A 203 -2.19 9.96 -9.35
C GLU A 203 -2.54 9.99 -7.85
N GLU A 204 -1.83 10.81 -7.07
CA GLU A 204 -2.38 11.32 -5.82
C GLU A 204 -3.56 12.19 -6.22
N GLY A 205 -4.79 11.75 -5.92
CA GLY A 205 -6.02 12.44 -6.31
C GLY A 205 -5.96 13.93 -5.98
N HIS A 206 -5.60 14.73 -6.97
CA HIS A 206 -5.74 16.17 -6.91
C HIS A 206 -7.24 16.44 -6.95
N ALA A 207 -7.84 16.63 -5.77
CA ALA A 207 -9.06 17.40 -5.67
C ALA A 207 -8.76 18.74 -6.36
N THR A 208 -9.19 18.86 -7.61
CA THR A 208 -9.24 20.13 -8.31
C THR A 208 -10.03 21.07 -7.42
N ALA A 209 -9.32 22.01 -6.78
CA ALA A 209 -9.92 23.11 -6.05
C ALA A 209 -10.70 23.94 -7.06
N GLN A 210 -11.97 23.61 -7.20
CA GLN A 210 -12.93 24.39 -7.95
C GLN A 210 -13.16 25.67 -7.14
N HIS A 211 -12.77 26.80 -7.71
CA HIS A 211 -13.03 28.13 -7.17
C HIS A 211 -14.53 28.30 -6.86
N GLY A 212 -14.84 28.50 -5.59
CA GLY A 212 -16.15 28.93 -5.08
C GLY A 212 -15.91 29.61 -3.74
N GLY A 213 -16.28 30.88 -3.66
CA GLY A 213 -15.82 31.81 -2.63
C GLY A 213 -16.47 31.69 -1.25
N ASP A 214 -16.08 32.69 -0.46
CA ASP A 214 -16.60 33.19 0.81
C ASP A 214 -15.96 32.63 2.08
N GLY A 215 -15.45 33.59 2.85
CA GLY A 215 -14.46 33.40 3.90
C GLY A 215 -15.02 32.94 5.23
N HIS A 216 -14.11 32.55 6.11
CA HIS A 216 -14.06 33.02 7.49
C HIS A 216 -12.66 32.73 8.06
N THR A 217 -12.04 33.74 8.62
CA THR A 217 -10.81 33.68 9.41
C THR A 217 -11.05 32.96 10.74
N MET A 218 -10.17 32.03 11.11
CA MET A 218 -9.76 31.77 12.50
C MET A 218 -8.35 31.16 12.48
N ALA A 219 -7.48 31.69 13.33
CA ALA A 219 -6.11 31.24 13.53
C ALA A 219 -6.02 30.17 14.64
N ALA A 220 -4.85 29.50 14.66
CA ALA A 220 -4.22 28.71 15.72
C ALA A 220 -4.38 27.18 15.69
N GLY A 221 -3.24 26.50 15.76
CA GLY A 221 -3.12 25.14 16.33
C GLY A 221 -2.40 24.12 15.45
N HIS A 222 -1.14 23.84 15.76
CA HIS A 222 -0.43 22.63 15.32
C HIS A 222 -1.21 21.35 15.73
N ALA A 223 -1.38 20.41 14.79
CA ALA A 223 -1.32 18.97 15.06
C ALA A 223 -1.37 18.20 13.74
N ALA A 224 -0.40 17.30 13.54
CA ALA A 224 -0.37 16.33 12.47
C ALA A 224 -1.62 15.43 12.52
N HIS A 225 -2.31 15.27 11.39
CA HIS A 225 -3.34 14.26 11.23
C HIS A 225 -3.23 13.65 9.83
N ILE A 226 -2.58 12.48 9.78
CA ILE A 226 -2.64 11.53 8.66
C ILE A 226 -4.03 10.85 8.74
N PRO A 227 -4.86 10.83 7.68
CA PRO A 227 -6.25 10.37 7.79
C PRO A 227 -6.39 8.85 7.97
N TRP A 228 -7.00 8.45 9.10
CA TRP A 228 -7.51 7.11 9.41
C TRP A 228 -8.79 6.75 8.62
N VAL A 229 -8.73 6.71 7.29
CA VAL A 229 -9.94 6.48 6.47
C VAL A 229 -10.35 5.00 6.37
N LEU A 230 -9.56 4.05 6.87
CA LEU A 230 -9.88 2.61 6.77
C LEU A 230 -10.53 1.98 8.01
N SER A 231 -10.62 2.69 9.13
CA SER A 231 -11.24 2.15 10.38
C SER A 231 -12.75 2.37 10.46
N GLY A 232 -13.29 3.36 9.74
CA GLY A 232 -14.72 3.73 9.81
C GLY A 232 -15.67 2.78 9.06
N LEU A 233 -15.21 2.14 7.98
CA LEU A 233 -16.06 1.25 7.18
C LEU A 233 -16.28 -0.14 7.81
N PHE A 234 -15.42 -0.58 8.73
CA PHE A 234 -15.59 -1.89 9.40
C PHE A 234 -16.61 -1.86 10.54
N PHE A 235 -16.87 -0.68 11.12
CA PHE A 235 -17.82 -0.55 12.25
C PHE A 235 -19.29 -0.51 11.79
N ILE A 236 -19.56 0.03 10.60
CA ILE A 236 -20.92 0.18 10.07
C ILE A 236 -21.49 -1.17 9.58
N THR A 237 -20.66 -2.04 9.02
CA THR A 237 -21.09 -3.36 8.52
C THR A 237 -21.41 -4.34 9.66
N THR A 238 -20.66 -4.27 10.76
CA THR A 238 -20.84 -5.16 11.92
C THR A 238 -22.14 -4.86 12.68
N LEU A 239 -22.54 -3.58 12.79
CA LEU A 239 -23.80 -3.18 13.42
C LEU A 239 -25.04 -3.56 12.58
N LEU A 240 -24.93 -3.48 11.25
CA LEU A 240 -26.02 -3.88 10.34
C LEU A 240 -26.27 -5.40 10.34
N PHE A 241 -25.21 -6.22 10.44
CA PHE A 241 -25.35 -7.68 10.54
C PHE A 241 -25.79 -8.16 11.94
N GLY A 242 -25.33 -7.51 13.01
CA GLY A 242 -25.77 -7.82 14.38
C GLY A 242 -27.25 -7.51 14.64
N GLY A 243 -27.76 -6.40 14.09
CA GLY A 243 -29.17 -5.99 14.25
C GLY A 243 -30.18 -6.90 13.52
N LEU A 244 -29.77 -7.54 12.43
CA LEU A 244 -30.63 -8.47 11.68
C LEU A 244 -30.69 -9.87 12.30
N PHE A 245 -29.65 -10.29 13.04
CA PHE A 245 -29.63 -11.60 13.70
C PHE A 245 -30.49 -11.64 14.97
N LEU A 246 -30.55 -10.52 15.71
CA LEU A 246 -31.34 -10.41 16.95
C LEU A 246 -32.84 -10.18 16.73
N ARG A 247 -33.28 -9.90 15.49
CA ARG A 247 -34.70 -9.68 15.16
C ARG A 247 -35.43 -10.96 14.71
N LYS A 248 -34.76 -12.11 14.78
CA LYS A 248 -35.25 -13.41 14.31
C LYS A 248 -35.24 -14.53 15.37
N GLN A 249 -34.96 -14.19 16.62
CA GLN A 249 -35.28 -15.00 17.81
C GLN A 249 -36.39 -14.29 18.58
#